data_AF-A0A0K9N7Z5-F1
#
_entry.id   AF-A0A0K9N7Z5-F1
#
_cell.length_a   1.000
_cell.length_b   1.000
_cell.length_c   1.000
_cell.angle_alpha   90.00
_cell.angle_beta   90.00
_cell.angle_gamma   90.00
#
_symmetry.space_group_name_H-M   'P 1'
#
loop_
_entity.id
_entity.type
_entity.pdbx_description
1 polymer ?
#
loop_
_entity_poly.entity_id
_entity_poly.type
_entity_poly.pdbx_seq_one_letter_code
_entity_poly.pdbx_strand_id
1 'polypeptide(L)'
;MKEKFIRFMSGRYGIDSFGKFTLVAAIVALILSGWFDGLMFTALTALAWTCVIYSYFRIFSRNVYKRAAENQKWLSKTYKIRCWFSRQKNSASQRKVYHIYKCPSCRQKIRIPKGKGKIEVRCPKCSTTFIKNS
;
A
#
# COMPACT_ATOMS: atom_id res chain seq x y z
N MET A 1 -9.09 24.40 20.21
CA MET A 1 -8.86 24.50 18.74
C MET A 1 -9.14 23.18 18.01
N LYS A 2 -8.56 22.05 18.44
CA LYS A 2 -8.78 20.72 17.82
C LYS A 2 -10.27 20.33 17.74
N GLU A 3 -11.04 20.54 18.79
CA GLU A 3 -12.49 20.23 18.81
C GLU A 3 -13.30 21.05 17.81
N LYS A 4 -12.97 22.33 17.61
CA LYS A 4 -13.62 23.19 16.60
C LYS A 4 -13.37 22.65 15.19
N PHE A 5 -12.17 22.16 14.93
CA PHE A 5 -11.80 21.53 13.66
C PHE A 5 -12.50 20.17 13.45
N ILE A 6 -12.59 19.33 14.49
CA ILE A 6 -13.32 18.05 14.43
C ILE A 6 -14.81 18.29 14.17
N ARG A 7 -15.43 19.25 14.86
CA ARG A 7 -16.82 19.65 14.60
C ARG A 7 -17.00 20.21 13.19
N PHE A 8 -16.03 20.98 12.68
CA PHE A 8 -16.05 21.43 11.30
C PHE A 8 -15.92 20.26 10.30
N MET A 9 -15.10 19.27 10.57
CA MET A 9 -14.97 18.10 9.69
C MET A 9 -16.14 17.11 9.80
N SER A 10 -16.95 17.21 10.86
CA SER A 10 -18.14 16.37 11.01
C SER A 10 -19.12 16.59 9.84
N GLY A 11 -19.57 15.49 9.22
CA GLY A 11 -20.45 15.51 8.04
C GLY A 11 -19.77 15.82 6.70
N ARG A 12 -18.44 15.95 6.65
CA ARG A 12 -17.65 16.04 5.41
C ARG A 12 -16.95 14.71 5.14
N TYR A 13 -16.59 14.47 3.88
CA TYR A 13 -16.01 13.19 3.48
C TYR A 13 -14.59 12.94 4.04
N GLY A 14 -13.73 13.95 4.03
CA GLY A 14 -12.36 13.81 4.50
C GLY A 14 -11.39 13.22 3.47
N ILE A 15 -10.22 12.78 3.93
CA ILE A 15 -9.14 12.26 3.08
C ILE A 15 -9.27 10.75 2.86
N ASP A 16 -9.22 10.31 1.61
CA ASP A 16 -9.36 8.91 1.22
C ASP A 16 -8.21 8.41 0.33
N SER A 17 -8.26 7.14 -0.10
CA SER A 17 -7.18 6.53 -0.88
C SER A 17 -7.01 7.18 -2.26
N PHE A 18 -8.11 7.53 -2.93
CA PHE A 18 -8.03 8.23 -4.22
C PHE A 18 -7.51 9.68 -4.05
N GLY A 19 -7.92 10.39 -2.99
CA GLY A 19 -7.43 11.73 -2.67
C GLY A 19 -5.95 11.76 -2.31
N LYS A 20 -5.47 10.76 -1.57
CA LYS A 20 -4.04 10.57 -1.32
C LYS A 20 -3.27 10.34 -2.62
N PHE A 21 -3.82 9.53 -3.53
CA PHE A 21 -3.20 9.32 -4.84
C PHE A 21 -3.12 10.61 -5.65
N THR A 22 -4.20 11.41 -5.72
CA THR A 22 -4.18 12.70 -6.43
C THR A 22 -3.20 13.71 -5.83
N LEU A 23 -3.05 13.72 -4.50
CA LEU A 23 -2.07 14.57 -3.82
C LEU A 23 -0.63 14.12 -4.13
N VAL A 24 -0.35 12.82 -4.07
CA VAL A 24 0.98 12.28 -4.44
C VAL A 24 1.28 12.56 -5.91
N ALA A 25 0.31 12.39 -6.80
CA ALA A 25 0.46 12.71 -8.22
C ALA A 25 0.79 14.19 -8.45
N ALA A 26 0.15 15.10 -7.70
CA ALA A 26 0.47 16.53 -7.76
C ALA A 26 1.91 16.83 -7.31
N ILE A 27 2.37 16.19 -6.23
CA ILE A 27 3.76 16.34 -5.74
C ILE A 27 4.74 15.80 -6.79
N VAL A 28 4.47 14.64 -7.37
CA VAL A 28 5.32 14.07 -8.43
C VAL A 28 5.34 14.97 -9.67
N ALA A 29 4.20 15.53 -10.08
CA ALA A 29 4.14 16.46 -11.20
C ALA A 29 4.97 17.75 -10.94
N LEU A 30 4.98 18.25 -9.71
CA LEU A 30 5.78 19.41 -9.31
C LEU A 30 7.28 19.10 -9.27
N ILE A 31 7.66 17.89 -8.84
CA ILE A 31 9.07 17.47 -8.89
C ILE A 31 9.53 17.33 -10.35
N LEU A 32 8.70 16.71 -11.19
CA LEU A 32 9.00 16.52 -12.61
C LEU A 32 9.00 17.83 -13.39
N SER A 33 8.18 18.81 -13.02
CA SER A 33 8.17 20.10 -13.70
C SER A 33 9.52 20.80 -13.61
N GLY A 34 10.28 20.60 -12.52
CA GLY A 34 11.62 21.17 -12.37
C GLY A 34 12.68 20.63 -13.34
N TRP A 35 12.37 19.62 -14.15
CA TRP A 35 13.28 19.05 -15.15
C TRP A 35 13.01 19.57 -16.57
N PHE A 36 11.94 20.34 -16.77
CA PHE A 36 11.53 20.87 -18.06
C PHE A 36 11.42 22.39 -17.99
N ASP A 37 11.75 23.07 -19.08
CA ASP A 37 11.64 24.52 -19.20
C ASP A 37 10.50 24.95 -20.15
N GLY A 38 10.12 26.23 -20.09
CA GLY A 38 9.17 26.85 -21.01
C GLY A 38 7.72 26.38 -20.84
N LEU A 39 7.03 26.09 -21.95
CA LEU A 39 5.60 25.73 -21.96
C LEU A 39 5.30 24.44 -21.18
N MET A 40 6.24 23.49 -21.15
CA MET A 40 6.06 22.24 -20.40
C MET A 40 6.09 22.46 -18.89
N PHE A 41 6.95 23.37 -18.41
CA PHE A 41 6.99 23.77 -17.01
C PHE A 41 5.65 24.37 -16.55
N THR A 42 5.10 25.30 -17.33
CA THR A 42 3.84 25.98 -16.98
C THR A 42 2.66 25.00 -17.02
N ALA A 43 2.61 24.11 -18.01
CA ALA A 43 1.58 23.09 -18.11
C ALA A 43 1.60 22.11 -16.93
N LEU A 44 2.77 21.56 -16.57
CA LEU A 44 2.90 20.62 -15.45
C LEU A 44 2.60 21.27 -14.10
N THR A 45 3.06 22.52 -13.91
CA THR A 45 2.79 23.28 -12.69
C THR A 45 1.30 23.62 -12.56
N ALA A 46 0.64 24.01 -13.65
CA ALA A 46 -0.81 24.24 -13.67
C ALA A 46 -1.60 22.97 -13.38
N LEU A 47 -1.17 21.83 -13.94
CA LEU A 47 -1.76 20.52 -13.65
C LEU A 47 -1.62 20.17 -12.17
N ALA A 48 -0.44 20.36 -11.58
CA ALA A 48 -0.20 20.11 -10.16
C ALA A 48 -1.14 20.94 -9.27
N TRP A 49 -1.25 22.25 -9.53
CA TRP A 49 -2.18 23.12 -8.80
C TRP A 49 -3.63 22.70 -8.96
N THR A 50 -4.04 22.31 -10.16
CA THR A 50 -5.40 21.81 -10.44
C THR A 50 -5.68 20.54 -9.62
N CYS A 51 -4.74 19.60 -9.56
CA CYS A 51 -4.86 18.39 -8.75
C CYS A 51 -4.96 18.69 -7.24
N VAL A 52 -4.18 19.64 -6.74
CA VAL A 52 -4.27 20.09 -5.34
C VAL A 52 -5.64 20.69 -5.07
N ILE A 53 -6.09 21.66 -5.86
CA ILE A 53 -7.40 22.31 -5.69
C ILE A 53 -8.53 21.26 -5.72
N TYR A 54 -8.48 20.33 -6.68
CA TYR A 54 -9.46 19.24 -6.77
C TYR A 54 -9.46 18.34 -5.52
N SER A 55 -8.28 18.00 -4.98
CA SER A 55 -8.18 17.19 -3.76
C SER A 55 -8.78 17.90 -2.55
N TYR A 56 -8.57 19.21 -2.40
CA TYR A 56 -9.15 20.03 -1.34
C TYR A 56 -10.67 20.09 -1.47
N PHE A 57 -11.19 20.35 -2.68
CA PHE A 57 -12.63 20.32 -2.95
C PHE A 57 -13.26 18.98 -2.54
N ARG A 58 -12.58 17.87 -2.83
CA ARG A 58 -13.06 16.53 -2.50
C ARG A 58 -13.09 16.26 -1.00
N ILE A 59 -12.07 16.72 -0.26
CA ILE A 59 -12.00 16.61 1.21
C ILE A 59 -13.15 17.36 1.87
N PHE A 60 -13.48 18.57 1.38
CA PHE A 60 -14.53 19.41 1.94
C PHE A 60 -15.94 19.10 1.40
N SER A 61 -16.07 18.16 0.47
CA SER A 61 -17.37 17.78 -0.09
C SER A 61 -18.27 17.16 0.99
N ARG A 62 -19.52 17.66 1.06
CA ARG A 62 -20.58 17.12 1.93
C ARG A 62 -21.25 15.86 1.35
N ASN A 63 -21.04 15.56 0.07
CA ASN A 63 -21.69 14.42 -0.58
C ASN A 63 -20.91 13.12 -0.37
N VAL A 64 -20.95 12.60 0.85
CA VAL A 64 -20.16 11.45 1.31
C VAL A 64 -20.40 10.20 0.45
N TYR A 65 -21.65 9.91 0.08
CA TYR A 65 -22.01 8.70 -0.65
C TYR A 65 -21.39 8.65 -2.06
N LYS A 66 -21.52 9.74 -2.83
CA LYS A 66 -20.92 9.81 -4.19
C LYS A 66 -19.39 9.67 -4.13
N ARG A 67 -18.74 10.30 -3.14
CA ARG A 67 -17.28 10.24 -2.97
C ARG A 67 -16.79 8.87 -2.51
N ALA A 68 -17.54 8.20 -1.64
CA ALA A 68 -17.28 6.82 -1.26
C ALA A 68 -17.39 5.87 -2.47
N ALA A 69 -18.38 6.06 -3.34
CA ALA A 69 -18.53 5.26 -4.55
C ALA A 69 -17.36 5.46 -5.54
N GLU A 70 -16.90 6.70 -5.74
CA GLU A 70 -15.68 7.01 -6.51
C GLU A 70 -14.45 6.27 -5.94
N ASN A 71 -14.27 6.34 -4.62
CA ASN A 71 -13.16 5.68 -3.94
C ASN A 71 -13.24 4.15 -4.06
N GLN A 72 -14.44 3.57 -3.96
CA GLN A 72 -14.62 2.13 -4.11
C GLN A 72 -14.26 1.65 -5.53
N LYS A 73 -14.63 2.41 -6.56
CA LYS A 73 -14.20 2.15 -7.95
C LYS A 73 -12.68 2.24 -8.10
N TRP A 74 -12.04 3.19 -7.42
CA TRP A 74 -10.58 3.30 -7.41
C TRP A 74 -9.92 2.10 -6.70
N LEU A 75 -10.44 1.72 -5.54
CA LEU A 75 -9.92 0.60 -4.74
C LEU A 75 -10.06 -0.73 -5.47
N SER A 76 -11.15 -0.95 -6.19
CA SER A 76 -11.35 -2.16 -6.99
C SER A 76 -10.39 -2.21 -8.19
N LYS A 77 -10.21 -1.10 -8.92
CA LYS A 77 -9.24 -1.01 -10.02
C LYS A 77 -7.80 -1.27 -9.56
N THR A 78 -7.43 -0.71 -8.41
CA THR A 78 -6.07 -0.84 -7.86
C THR A 78 -5.87 -2.10 -7.00
N TYR A 79 -6.90 -2.93 -6.83
CA TYR A 79 -6.89 -4.08 -5.92
C TYR A 79 -5.76 -5.06 -6.25
N LYS A 80 -5.63 -5.49 -7.51
CA LYS A 80 -4.62 -6.48 -7.94
C LYS A 80 -3.20 -6.00 -7.64
N ILE A 81 -2.91 -4.74 -7.97
CA ILE A 81 -1.60 -4.11 -7.76
C ILE A 81 -1.30 -4.05 -6.25
N ARG A 82 -2.25 -3.56 -5.44
CA ARG A 82 -2.09 -3.47 -3.99
C ARG A 82 -1.87 -4.83 -3.33
N CYS A 83 -2.63 -5.85 -3.73
CA CYS A 83 -2.45 -7.21 -3.24
C CYS A 83 -1.09 -7.79 -3.63
N TRP A 84 -0.61 -7.51 -4.83
CA TRP A 84 0.72 -7.95 -5.27
C TRP A 84 1.83 -7.33 -4.42
N PHE A 85 1.81 -6.01 -4.21
CA PHE A 85 2.77 -5.32 -3.35
C PHE A 85 2.69 -5.79 -1.89
N SER A 86 1.47 -5.97 -1.35
CA SER A 86 1.27 -6.51 0.00
C SER A 86 1.85 -7.92 0.14
N ARG A 87 1.65 -8.78 -0.86
CA ARG A 87 2.21 -10.13 -0.89
C ARG A 87 3.74 -10.11 -0.97
N GLN A 88 4.33 -9.23 -1.76
CA GLN A 88 5.78 -9.03 -1.81
C GLN A 88 6.35 -8.57 -0.47
N LYS A 89 5.74 -7.53 0.14
CA LYS A 89 6.14 -7.03 1.46
C LYS A 89 6.04 -8.11 2.55
N ASN A 90 4.95 -8.87 2.56
CA ASN A 90 4.75 -9.98 3.49
C ASN A 90 5.75 -11.11 3.22
N SER A 91 6.04 -11.44 1.96
CA SER A 91 7.06 -12.44 1.64
C SER A 91 8.45 -11.97 2.09
N ALA A 92 8.78 -10.69 1.94
CA ALA A 92 10.05 -10.13 2.37
C ALA A 92 10.18 -10.11 3.91
N SER A 93 9.13 -9.74 4.64
CA SER A 93 9.14 -9.79 6.11
C SER A 93 9.24 -11.22 6.63
N GLN A 94 8.51 -12.16 6.03
CA GLN A 94 8.58 -13.58 6.38
C GLN A 94 9.97 -14.16 6.11
N ARG A 95 10.65 -13.77 5.02
CA ARG A 95 12.03 -14.18 4.74
C ARG A 95 13.06 -13.64 5.73
N LYS A 96 12.76 -12.57 6.47
CA LYS A 96 13.65 -12.06 7.53
C LYS A 96 13.56 -12.94 8.78
N VAL A 97 12.34 -13.32 9.17
CA VAL A 97 12.07 -14.03 10.44
C VAL A 97 12.11 -15.55 10.30
N TYR A 98 11.80 -16.09 9.12
CA TYR A 98 11.66 -17.53 8.91
C TYR A 98 12.53 -18.06 7.76
N HIS A 99 13.05 -19.27 7.92
CA HIS A 99 13.43 -20.13 6.81
C HIS A 99 12.23 -20.97 6.37
N ILE A 100 12.01 -21.07 5.06
CA ILE A 100 10.93 -21.85 4.47
C ILE A 100 11.54 -23.09 3.83
N TYR A 101 11.46 -24.22 4.52
CA TYR A 101 11.93 -25.50 3.99
C TYR A 101 10.80 -26.24 3.28
N LYS A 102 11.18 -27.12 2.35
CA LYS A 102 10.26 -28.08 1.74
C LYS A 102 10.53 -29.45 2.35
N CYS A 103 9.48 -30.15 2.77
CA CYS A 103 9.59 -31.54 3.19
C CYS A 103 10.10 -32.41 2.01
N PRO A 104 11.06 -33.32 2.23
CA PRO A 104 11.58 -34.18 1.17
C PRO A 104 10.56 -35.19 0.64
N SER A 105 9.65 -35.68 1.49
CA SER A 105 8.63 -36.67 1.12
C SER A 105 7.40 -36.03 0.47
N CYS A 106 6.70 -35.13 1.18
CA CYS A 106 5.43 -34.59 0.71
C CYS A 106 5.51 -33.19 0.05
N ARG A 107 6.71 -32.59 -0.03
CA ARG A 107 6.96 -31.24 -0.60
C ARG A 107 6.19 -30.08 0.07
N GLN A 108 5.58 -30.32 1.23
CA GLN A 108 4.92 -29.29 2.03
C GLN A 108 5.92 -28.20 2.47
N LYS A 109 5.54 -26.93 2.34
CA LYS A 109 6.33 -25.78 2.82
C LYS A 109 6.14 -25.63 4.34
N ILE A 110 7.24 -25.69 5.08
CA ILE A 110 7.27 -25.55 6.55
C ILE A 110 8.04 -24.27 6.88
N ARG A 111 7.49 -23.42 7.74
CA ARG A 111 8.13 -22.18 8.19
C ARG A 111 8.80 -22.42 9.54
N ILE A 112 10.05 -22.03 9.66
CA ILE A 112 10.88 -22.23 10.86
C ILE A 112 11.57 -20.92 11.22
N PRO A 113 11.50 -20.46 12.48
CA PRO A 113 12.15 -19.21 12.89
C PRO A 113 13.67 -19.32 12.79
N LYS A 114 14.34 -18.27 12.30
CA LYS A 114 15.80 -18.22 12.13
C LYS A 114 16.55 -18.21 13.46
N GLY A 115 17.84 -18.60 13.42
CA GLY A 115 18.77 -18.40 14.53
C GLY A 115 18.74 -19.50 15.61
N LYS A 116 18.19 -20.67 15.28
CA LYS A 116 18.11 -21.83 16.18
C LYS A 116 19.25 -22.84 15.97
N GLY A 117 20.12 -22.63 14.98
CA GLY A 117 21.22 -23.55 14.68
C GLY A 117 20.73 -24.87 14.08
N LYS A 118 21.31 -26.00 14.51
CA LYS A 118 20.93 -27.34 14.03
C LYS A 118 19.62 -27.77 14.68
N ILE A 119 18.58 -27.96 13.88
CA ILE A 119 17.25 -28.35 14.34
C ILE A 119 16.76 -29.61 13.63
N GLU A 120 15.99 -30.41 14.35
CA GLU A 120 15.20 -31.50 13.78
C GLU A 120 13.80 -31.00 13.43
N VAL A 121 13.45 -31.10 12.15
CA VAL A 121 12.17 -30.61 11.63
C VAL A 121 11.25 -31.80 11.39
N ARG A 122 10.13 -31.85 12.10
CA ARG A 122 9.07 -32.82 11.86
C ARG A 122 8.02 -32.25 10.91
N CYS A 123 7.72 -32.96 9.82
CA CYS A 123 6.67 -32.52 8.90
C CYS A 123 5.27 -32.73 9.50
N PRO A 124 4.38 -31.72 9.49
CA PRO A 124 3.02 -31.88 10.03
C PRO A 124 2.11 -32.75 9.13
N LYS A 125 2.46 -32.96 7.86
CA LYS A 125 1.64 -33.72 6.90
C LYS A 125 2.00 -35.21 6.87
N CYS A 126 3.28 -35.54 6.84
CA CYS A 126 3.75 -36.92 6.67
C CYS A 126 4.59 -37.45 7.84
N SER A 127 4.73 -36.66 8.93
CA SER A 127 5.54 -36.99 10.11
C SER A 127 7.02 -37.30 9.89
N THR A 128 7.52 -37.27 8.65
CA THR A 128 8.94 -37.44 8.34
C THR A 128 9.78 -36.37 9.05
N THR A 129 10.81 -36.80 9.77
CA THR A 129 11.79 -35.93 10.41
C THR A 129 13.02 -35.76 9.52
N PHE A 130 13.62 -34.57 9.54
CA PHE A 130 14.85 -34.28 8.83
C PHE A 130 15.63 -33.15 9.52
N ILE A 131 16.95 -33.21 9.45
CA ILE A 131 17.82 -32.23 10.11
C ILE A 131 18.14 -31.10 9.12
N LYS A 132 17.98 -29.84 9.57
CA LYS A 132 18.41 -28.65 8.84
C LYS A 132 19.06 -27.65 9.79
N ASN A 133 19.94 -26.82 9.23
CA ASN A 133 20.47 -25.66 9.93
C ASN A 133 19.56 -24.47 9.63
N SER A 134 19.10 -23.82 10.69
CA SER A 134 18.21 -22.65 10.71
C SER A 134 18.97 -21.33 10.91
#